data_AF-A0A061NKD3-F1
#
_entry.id   AF-A0A061NKD3-F1
#
_cell.length_a   1.000
_cell.length_b   1.000
_cell.length_c   1.000
_cell.angle_alpha   90.00
_cell.angle_beta   90.00
_cell.angle_gamma   90.00
#
_symmetry.space_group_name_H-M   'P 1'
#
loop_
_entity.id
_entity.type
_entity.pdbx_description
1 polymer ?
#
loop_
_entity_poly.entity_id
_entity_poly.type
_entity_poly.pdbx_seq_one_letter_code
_entity_poly.pdbx_strand_id
1 'polypeptide(L)' 'MLNWFDMISRFYANGSWTLSMVAEAVEFKKLNTDEFEQITGQQYDADEDNAE' A
#
# COMPACT_ATOMS: atom_id res chain seq x y z
N MET A 1 6.59 -16.68 9.32
CA MET A 1 7.02 -15.55 8.47
C MET A 1 5.85 -14.59 8.41
N LEU A 2 6.06 -13.31 8.74
CA LEU A 2 5.03 -12.28 8.63
C LEU A 2 4.84 -11.95 7.15
N ASN A 3 3.61 -12.08 6.66
CA ASN A 3 3.26 -11.71 5.30
C ASN A 3 2.75 -10.27 5.31
N TRP A 4 3.53 -9.34 4.77
CA TRP A 4 3.21 -7.90 4.80
C TRP A 4 1.88 -7.61 4.11
N PHE A 5 1.60 -8.31 3.01
CA PHE A 5 0.31 -8.25 2.32
C PHE A 5 -0.89 -8.52 3.25
N ASP A 6 -0.90 -9.65 3.96
CA ASP A 6 -2.01 -10.01 4.85
C ASP A 6 -2.17 -8.99 5.99
N MET A 7 -1.04 -8.57 6.56
CA MET A 7 -1.03 -7.59 7.64
C MET A 7 -1.60 -6.24 7.19
N ILE A 8 -1.09 -5.70 6.08
CA ILE A 8 -1.49 -4.39 5.56
C ILE A 8 -2.92 -4.44 5.02
N SER A 9 -3.32 -5.53 4.34
CA SER A 9 -4.70 -5.75 3.90
C SER A 9 -5.69 -5.66 5.08
N ARG A 10 -5.37 -6.31 6.20
CA ARG A 10 -6.20 -6.24 7.42
C ARG A 10 -6.26 -4.85 8.03
N PHE A 11 -5.14 -4.13 8.07
CA PHE A 11 -5.10 -2.77 8.59
C PHE A 11 -5.79 -1.75 7.69
N TYR A 12 -5.75 -1.95 6.39
CA TYR A 12 -6.49 -1.12 5.45
C TYR A 12 -8.00 -1.41 5.56
N ALA A 13 -8.39 -2.69 5.55
CA ALA A 13 -9.77 -3.11 5.65
C ALA A 13 -10.45 -2.70 6.97
N ASN A 14 -9.71 -2.61 8.07
CA ASN A 14 -10.23 -2.14 9.36
C ASN A 14 -10.15 -0.61 9.54
N GLY A 15 -9.66 0.12 8.54
CA GLY A 15 -9.51 1.58 8.54
C GLY A 15 -8.37 2.11 9.41
N SER A 16 -7.46 1.26 9.90
CA SER A 16 -6.28 1.70 10.65
C SER A 16 -5.20 2.30 9.74
N TRP A 17 -5.15 1.88 8.48
CA TRP A 17 -4.21 2.38 7.48
C TRP A 17 -4.94 3.14 6.39
N THR A 18 -4.37 4.27 5.99
CA THR A 18 -4.85 5.08 4.87
C THR A 18 -4.20 4.64 3.56
N LEU A 19 -4.72 5.12 2.43
CA LEU A 19 -4.16 4.85 1.11
C LEU A 19 -2.67 5.21 1.04
N SER A 20 -2.29 6.38 1.56
CA SER A 20 -0.90 6.85 1.61
C SER A 20 0.01 5.90 2.38
N MET A 21 -0.45 5.32 3.49
CA MET A 21 0.34 4.34 4.25
C MET A 21 0.55 3.03 3.46
N VAL A 22 -0.45 2.60 2.67
CA VAL A 22 -0.28 1.45 1.77
C VAL A 22 0.69 1.80 0.63
N ALA A 23 0.66 3.05 0.14
CA ALA A 23 1.58 3.54 -0.89
C ALA A 23 3.04 3.58 -0.38
N GLU A 24 3.27 4.11 0.82
CA GLU A 24 4.59 4.08 1.47
C GLU A 24 5.10 2.64 1.61
N ALA A 25 4.23 1.67 1.91
CA ALA A 25 4.64 0.28 2.00
C ALA A 25 5.15 -0.29 0.66
N VAL A 26 4.70 0.24 -0.48
CA VAL A 26 5.28 -0.07 -1.80
C VAL A 26 6.69 0.53 -1.92
N GLU A 27 6.88 1.79 -1.52
CA GLU A 27 8.18 2.48 -1.54
C GLU A 27 9.23 1.78 -0.64
N PHE A 28 8.80 1.33 0.54
CA PHE A 28 9.63 0.55 1.46
C PHE A 28 9.84 -0.91 1.05
N LYS A 29 9.38 -1.30 -0.16
CA LYS A 29 9.48 -2.65 -0.72
C LYS A 29 8.87 -3.72 0.20
N LYS A 30 7.84 -3.35 0.96
CA LYS A 30 7.02 -4.26 1.76
C LYS A 30 5.88 -4.86 0.94
N LEU A 31 5.41 -4.09 -0.03
CA LEU A 31 4.44 -4.48 -1.05
C LEU A 31 5.03 -4.19 -2.44
N ASN A 32 4.46 -4.82 -3.45
CA ASN A 32 4.58 -4.38 -4.84
C ASN A 32 3.32 -3.62 -5.30
N THR A 33 3.35 -3.11 -6.53
CA THR A 33 2.24 -2.35 -7.12
C THR A 33 0.97 -3.19 -7.31
N ASP A 34 1.10 -4.47 -7.67
CA ASP A 34 -0.05 -5.39 -7.80
C ASP A 34 -0.71 -5.67 -6.44
N GLU A 35 0.07 -5.77 -5.38
CA GLU A 35 -0.40 -5.96 -4.01
C GLU A 35 -1.09 -4.69 -3.47
N PHE A 36 -0.56 -3.51 -3.79
CA PHE A 36 -1.24 -2.24 -3.51
C PHE A 36 -2.62 -2.21 -4.17
N GLU A 37 -2.68 -2.49 -5.47
CA GLU A 37 -3.95 -2.48 -6.22
C GLU A 37 -4.95 -3.50 -5.67
N GLN A 38 -4.49 -4.68 -5.24
CA GLN A 38 -5.34 -5.67 -4.59
C GLN A 38 -5.89 -5.21 -3.23
N ILE A 39 -5.12 -4.45 -2.45
CA ILE A 39 -5.53 -3.97 -1.13
C ILE A 39 -6.48 -2.78 -1.26
N THR A 40 -6.15 -1.83 -2.14
CA THR A 40 -6.81 -0.52 -2.23
C THR A 40 -7.88 -0.46 -3.31
N GLY A 41 -7.82 -1.35 -4.30
CA GLY A 41 -8.62 -1.29 -5.53
C GLY A 41 -8.22 -0.14 -6.46
N GLN A 42 -7.09 0.51 -6.20
CA GLN A 42 -6.59 1.65 -6.97
C GLN A 42 -5.25 1.30 -7.60
N GLN A 43 -5.05 1.74 -8.84
CA GLN A 43 -3.75 1.61 -9.48
C GLN A 43 -2.73 2.44 -8.71
N TYR A 44 -1.56 1.87 -8.42
CA TYR A 44 -0.47 2.59 -7.78
C TYR A 44 0.10 3.62 -8.76
N ASP A 45 -0.18 4.90 -8.52
CA ASP A 45 0.37 6.01 -9.29
C ASP A 45 1.65 6.49 -8.60
N ALA A 46 2.80 6.08 -9.13
CA ALA A 46 4.11 6.44 -8.60
C ALA A 46 4.52 7.89 -8.94
N ASP A 47 3.70 8.60 -9.73
CA ASP A 47 3.97 9.96 -10.22
C ASP A 47 3.57 11.06 -9.20
N GLU A 48 2.99 10.70 -8.05
CA GLU A 48 2.58 11.68 -7.02
C GLU A 48 3.71 12.05 -6.02
N ASP A 49 4.94 11.57 -6.21
CA ASP A 49 6.14 12.01 -5.48
C ASP A 49 7.07 12.86 -6.38
N ASN A 50 6.51 13.94 -6.93
CA ASN A 50 7.31 15.07 -7.43
C ASN A 50 6.56 16.39 -7.24
N ALA A 51 6.31 16.74 -5.98
CA ALA A 51 5.94 18.09 -5.59
C ALA A 51 6.83 18.57 -4.42
N GLU A 52 7.90 19.26 -4.83
CA GLU A 52 8.71 20.29 -4.13
C GLU A 52 9.67 19.88 -3.00
#